data_AF-U1MI45-F1
#
_entry.id   AF-U1MI45-F1
#
_cell.length_a   1.000
_cell.length_b   1.000
_cell.length_c   1.000
_cell.angle_alpha   90.00
_cell.angle_beta   90.00
_cell.angle_gamma   90.00
#
_symmetry.space_group_name_H-M   'P 1'
#
loop_
_entity.id
_entity.type
_entity.pdbx_description
1 polymer ?
#
loop_
_entity_poly.entity_id
_entity_poly.type
_entity_poly.pdbx_seq_one_letter_code
_entity_poly.pdbx_strand_id
1 'polypeptide(L)'
;MGSTIALILLSNRLCWLGTPTCCCRSRLTQTIPACPLAFGCLPDIFCRVLAWLISCADRRQISSVRQQNTTLSRSRAWIENVAHSDASDAAGPAGDGRQLAGWDDEVSVPDELGFVGQKRQVRGQAVGAELVAAEAVPGDYPVEIDSSEALAIQFRVDRPPADGSADTDADAASTDSSATVDTTDDDGSDPDGSTSVPADPAPIVAYFSWPAGTDDRLSGLLELQGLDELAGLHGETALLALKEDYYLPAVPATPRGDGRALYAIYAGLVPHIVVALAGIFATGFNTLADSTAFLGVWAAATVLVLPVATYLDAAYLTTTTTWTGRPVVWAVAAAVPGLNLAALSLYLLRRRGVEPIVE
;
A
#
# COMPACT_ATOMS: atom_id res chain seq x y z
N MET A 1 15.22 -48.45 -6.88
CA MET A 1 15.31 -47.24 -6.03
C MET A 1 13.99 -46.45 -6.06
N GLY A 2 12.86 -47.07 -5.67
CA GLY A 2 11.53 -46.47 -5.82
C GLY A 2 10.62 -46.61 -4.58
N SER A 3 11.18 -46.93 -3.42
CA SER A 3 10.37 -47.28 -2.23
C SER A 3 10.23 -46.15 -1.21
N THR A 4 11.09 -45.12 -1.25
CA THR A 4 11.11 -44.05 -0.24
C THR A 4 10.06 -42.96 -0.47
N ILE A 5 9.62 -42.74 -1.72
CA ILE A 5 8.64 -41.68 -2.05
C ILE A 5 7.19 -42.13 -1.77
N ALA A 6 6.88 -43.42 -1.89
CA ALA A 6 5.55 -43.96 -1.58
C ALA A 6 5.17 -43.80 -0.09
N LEU A 7 6.14 -43.70 0.81
CA LEU A 7 5.89 -43.58 2.26
C LEU A 7 5.44 -42.18 2.69
N ILE A 8 5.78 -41.14 1.91
CA ILE A 8 5.38 -39.74 2.17
C ILE A 8 3.91 -39.49 1.78
N LEU A 9 3.40 -40.23 0.78
CA LEU A 9 2.01 -40.06 0.31
C LEU A 9 1.00 -40.91 1.09
N LEU A 10 1.42 -42.07 1.64
CA LEU A 10 0.53 -42.92 2.44
C LEU A 10 0.22 -42.34 3.83
N SER A 11 1.15 -41.57 4.41
CA SER A 11 0.98 -40.96 5.74
C SER A 11 -0.03 -39.80 5.74
N ASN A 12 -0.26 -39.14 4.61
CA ASN A 12 -1.29 -38.10 4.49
C ASN A 12 -2.72 -38.63 4.38
N ARG A 13 -2.92 -39.89 3.94
CA ARG A 13 -4.26 -40.51 3.83
C ARG A 13 -4.87 -40.91 5.19
N LEU A 14 -4.06 -41.07 6.23
CA LEU A 14 -4.53 -41.53 7.55
C LEU A 14 -4.99 -40.39 8.48
N CYS A 15 -4.66 -39.13 8.18
CA CYS A 15 -5.10 -37.99 9.00
C CYS A 15 -6.51 -37.47 8.68
N TRP A 16 -7.14 -37.91 7.58
CA TRP A 16 -8.40 -37.31 7.12
C TRP A 16 -9.68 -38.08 7.50
N LEU A 17 -9.57 -39.21 8.21
CA LEU A 17 -10.71 -40.07 8.55
C LEU A 17 -10.88 -40.35 10.06
N GLY A 18 -10.13 -39.68 10.94
CA GLY A 18 -10.19 -39.88 12.39
C GLY A 18 -10.92 -38.76 13.13
N THR A 19 -12.05 -39.09 13.74
CA THR A 19 -12.80 -38.27 14.70
C THR A 19 -11.92 -37.65 15.80
N PRO A 20 -12.18 -36.41 16.25
CA PRO A 20 -11.46 -35.81 17.37
C PRO A 20 -11.99 -36.39 18.68
N THR A 21 -11.49 -37.53 19.12
CA THR A 21 -11.64 -37.93 20.52
C THR A 21 -10.50 -37.33 21.33
N CYS A 22 -10.88 -36.38 22.20
CA CYS A 22 -10.01 -35.78 23.19
C CYS A 22 -9.30 -36.87 23.99
N CYS A 23 -7.97 -36.88 23.95
CA CYS A 23 -7.13 -37.76 24.76
C CYS A 23 -7.20 -37.29 26.22
N CYS A 24 -8.17 -37.82 26.95
CA CYS A 24 -8.19 -37.75 28.40
C CYS A 24 -7.12 -38.68 28.96
N ARG A 25 -6.30 -38.12 29.85
CA ARG A 25 -5.16 -38.72 30.55
C ARG A 25 -5.57 -39.98 31.32
N SER A 26 -5.30 -41.17 30.79
CA SER A 26 -5.31 -42.41 31.58
C SER A 26 -3.91 -43.00 31.66
N ARG A 27 -3.48 -43.23 32.90
CA ARG A 27 -2.17 -43.72 33.31
C ARG A 27 -2.27 -45.24 33.39
N LEU A 28 -1.85 -45.95 32.34
CA LEU A 28 -1.64 -47.40 32.39
C LEU A 28 -0.32 -47.74 31.69
N THR A 29 0.61 -48.24 32.51
CA THR A 29 1.87 -48.88 32.14
C THR A 29 1.61 -50.12 31.31
N GLN A 30 1.81 -50.03 30.00
CA GLN A 30 2.00 -51.19 29.13
C GLN A 30 3.17 -50.90 28.18
N THR A 31 4.23 -51.70 28.34
CA THR A 31 5.41 -51.75 27.48
C THR A 31 4.99 -52.22 26.09
N ILE A 32 4.88 -51.28 25.15
CA ILE A 32 4.76 -51.54 23.71
C ILE A 32 6.17 -51.38 23.10
N PRO A 33 6.62 -52.30 22.23
CA PRO A 33 7.94 -52.22 21.61
C PRO A 33 8.06 -50.99 20.71
N ALA A 34 9.25 -50.39 20.71
CA ALA A 34 9.60 -49.18 19.99
C ALA A 34 9.17 -49.21 18.52
N CYS A 35 8.25 -48.31 18.14
CA CYS A 35 8.07 -47.90 16.75
C CYS A 35 9.24 -46.98 16.35
N PRO A 36 10.04 -47.32 15.33
CA PRO A 36 11.14 -46.47 14.89
C PRO A 36 10.67 -45.61 13.72
N LEU A 37 9.91 -44.54 13.95
CA LEU A 37 9.76 -43.48 12.94
C LEU A 37 9.58 -42.10 13.59
N ALA A 38 10.69 -41.37 13.64
CA ALA A 38 10.76 -39.97 14.03
C ALA A 38 10.19 -39.07 12.93
N PHE A 39 8.88 -38.80 12.93
CA PHE A 39 8.25 -37.76 12.08
C PHE A 39 7.18 -36.94 12.82
N GLY A 40 7.19 -36.92 14.16
CA GLY A 40 6.17 -36.27 14.99
C GLY A 40 6.25 -34.75 15.14
N CYS A 41 7.22 -34.05 14.54
CA CYS A 41 7.45 -32.61 14.79
C CYS A 41 7.01 -31.66 13.67
N LEU A 42 6.61 -32.16 12.48
CA LEU A 42 6.12 -31.30 11.41
C LEU A 42 4.83 -30.51 11.73
N PRO A 43 3.82 -31.04 12.48
CA PRO A 43 2.59 -30.30 12.68
C PRO A 43 2.75 -29.07 13.58
N ASP A 44 3.66 -29.08 14.57
CA ASP A 44 3.86 -27.93 15.47
C ASP A 44 4.51 -26.75 14.72
N ILE A 45 5.49 -27.01 13.84
CA ILE A 45 6.12 -25.96 13.04
C ILE A 45 5.11 -25.35 12.05
N PHE A 46 4.32 -26.19 11.37
CA PHE A 46 3.29 -25.71 10.45
C PHE A 46 2.23 -24.87 11.18
N CYS A 47 1.75 -25.33 12.34
CA CYS A 47 0.78 -24.58 13.14
C CYS A 47 1.35 -23.26 13.66
N ARG A 48 2.62 -23.20 14.08
CA ARG A 48 3.25 -21.95 14.53
C ARG A 48 3.46 -20.96 13.39
N VAL A 49 3.89 -21.42 12.21
CA VAL A 49 4.04 -20.57 11.02
C VAL A 49 2.68 -20.06 10.55
N LEU A 50 1.66 -20.92 10.51
CA LEU A 50 0.30 -20.54 10.13
C LEU A 50 -0.32 -19.55 11.14
N ALA A 51 -0.17 -19.81 12.44
CA ALA A 51 -0.64 -18.91 13.49
C ALA A 51 0.07 -17.55 13.46
N TRP A 52 1.38 -17.54 13.17
CA TRP A 52 2.14 -16.30 12.97
C TRP A 52 1.65 -15.52 11.75
N LEU A 53 1.43 -16.20 10.60
CA LEU A 53 0.88 -15.57 9.38
C LEU A 53 -0.52 -15.00 9.61
N ILE A 54 -1.40 -15.74 10.30
CA ILE A 54 -2.77 -15.29 10.64
C ILE A 54 -2.71 -14.10 11.61
N SER A 55 -1.90 -14.18 12.67
CA SER A 55 -1.76 -13.09 13.64
C SER A 55 -1.18 -11.81 13.02
N CYS A 56 -0.37 -11.92 11.97
CA CYS A 56 0.13 -10.76 11.22
C CYS A 56 -0.92 -10.18 10.25
N ALA A 57 -1.82 -11.01 9.71
CA ALA A 57 -2.90 -10.57 8.83
C ALA A 57 -4.05 -9.90 9.61
N ASP A 58 -4.43 -10.46 10.76
CA ASP A 58 -5.61 -10.06 11.54
C ASP A 58 -5.45 -8.68 12.20
N ARG A 59 -4.27 -8.34 12.72
CA ARG A 59 -4.02 -7.01 13.32
C ARG A 59 -4.07 -5.83 12.35
N ARG A 60 -4.19 -6.06 11.04
CA ARG A 60 -4.16 -4.98 10.02
C ARG A 60 -5.42 -4.85 9.18
N GLN A 61 -6.28 -5.87 9.10
CA GLN A 61 -7.47 -5.82 8.22
C GLN A 61 -8.68 -5.10 8.84
N ILE A 62 -8.80 -5.05 10.17
CA ILE A 62 -10.00 -4.48 10.82
C ILE A 62 -10.12 -2.95 10.63
N SER A 63 -9.02 -2.25 10.33
CA SER A 63 -9.04 -0.78 10.12
C SER A 63 -9.32 -0.34 8.67
N SER A 64 -9.03 -1.17 7.66
CA SER A 64 -9.05 -0.75 6.25
C SER A 64 -10.43 -0.85 5.58
N VAL A 65 -11.28 -1.81 5.97
CA VAL A 65 -12.55 -2.07 5.28
C VAL A 65 -13.64 -1.03 5.59
N ARG A 66 -13.53 -0.28 6.69
CA ARG A 66 -14.51 0.78 7.04
C ARG A 66 -14.34 2.08 6.26
N GLN A 67 -13.18 2.33 5.65
CA GLN A 67 -12.85 3.62 5.02
C GLN A 67 -13.21 3.71 3.52
N GLN A 68 -13.36 2.57 2.82
CA GLN A 68 -13.58 2.57 1.37
C GLN A 68 -15.02 2.89 0.93
N ASN A 69 -16.01 2.86 1.83
CA ASN A 69 -17.41 3.13 1.45
C ASN A 69 -17.78 4.62 1.41
N THR A 70 -16.90 5.53 1.87
CA THR A 70 -17.18 6.98 1.94
C THR A 70 -16.62 7.80 0.79
N THR A 71 -15.74 7.23 -0.04
CA THR A 71 -15.04 7.97 -1.12
C THR A 71 -15.86 8.11 -2.40
N LEU A 72 -16.75 7.16 -2.70
CA LEU A 72 -17.53 7.16 -3.95
C LEU A 72 -18.72 8.14 -3.98
N SER A 73 -19.12 8.70 -2.83
CA SER A 73 -20.23 9.67 -2.78
C SER A 73 -19.79 11.13 -2.93
N ARG A 74 -18.50 11.45 -2.74
CA ARG A 74 -18.00 12.85 -2.71
C ARG A 74 -17.48 13.38 -4.03
N SER A 75 -16.99 12.53 -4.94
CA SER A 75 -16.49 12.94 -6.26
C SER A 75 -17.57 13.57 -7.16
N ARG A 76 -18.86 13.38 -6.83
CA ARG A 76 -19.98 13.95 -7.59
C ARG A 76 -20.38 15.37 -7.17
N ALA A 77 -19.98 15.83 -5.98
CA ALA A 77 -20.35 17.16 -5.47
C ALA A 77 -19.28 18.24 -5.74
N TRP A 78 -18.03 17.84 -5.99
CA TRP A 78 -16.91 18.78 -6.19
C TRP A 78 -16.88 19.38 -7.61
N ILE A 79 -17.37 18.65 -8.62
CA ILE A 79 -17.38 19.12 -10.02
C ILE A 79 -18.33 20.31 -10.23
N GLU A 80 -19.30 20.54 -9.33
CA GLU A 80 -20.25 21.66 -9.46
C GLU A 80 -19.72 23.00 -8.89
N ASN A 81 -18.65 23.00 -8.08
CA ASN A 81 -18.23 24.21 -7.34
C ASN A 81 -17.00 24.93 -7.92
N VAL A 82 -16.26 24.31 -8.86
CA VAL A 82 -15.02 24.86 -9.43
C VAL A 82 -15.28 25.91 -10.53
N ALA A 83 -16.54 26.14 -10.91
CA ALA A 83 -16.88 27.03 -12.03
C ALA A 83 -16.96 28.54 -11.70
N HIS A 84 -16.53 29.02 -10.51
CA HIS A 84 -16.85 30.40 -10.06
C HIS A 84 -15.69 31.25 -9.49
N SER A 85 -14.42 30.87 -9.65
CA SER A 85 -13.30 31.64 -9.07
C SER A 85 -12.43 32.31 -10.14
N ASP A 86 -12.79 33.54 -10.53
CA ASP A 86 -11.99 34.42 -11.37
C ASP A 86 -11.10 35.38 -10.53
N ALA A 87 -9.82 35.42 -10.92
CA ALA A 87 -8.84 36.50 -10.93
C ALA A 87 -8.94 37.69 -9.95
N SER A 88 -7.86 37.94 -9.17
CA SER A 88 -7.33 39.29 -8.84
C SER A 88 -5.91 39.24 -8.24
N ASP A 89 -4.98 39.94 -8.91
CA ASP A 89 -3.81 40.72 -8.45
C ASP A 89 -2.90 40.27 -7.29
N ALA A 90 -1.56 40.26 -7.51
CA ALA A 90 -0.61 41.18 -6.85
C ALA A 90 0.86 40.99 -7.30
N ALA A 91 1.64 42.07 -7.19
CA ALA A 91 3.02 42.19 -7.64
C ALA A 91 4.01 42.49 -6.50
N GLY A 92 5.21 41.88 -6.57
CA GLY A 92 6.50 42.28 -5.96
C GLY A 92 6.97 41.48 -4.73
N PRO A 93 8.22 41.64 -4.22
CA PRO A 93 9.48 42.10 -4.81
C PRO A 93 10.62 41.03 -4.81
N ALA A 94 11.75 41.37 -5.42
CA ALA A 94 12.87 40.47 -5.73
C ALA A 94 13.71 39.98 -4.52
N GLY A 95 13.75 38.66 -4.35
CA GLY A 95 14.89 37.91 -3.82
C GLY A 95 15.47 37.07 -4.97
N ASP A 96 16.80 37.08 -5.12
CA ASP A 96 17.54 36.66 -6.33
C ASP A 96 17.62 35.12 -6.51
N GLY A 97 16.47 34.45 -6.44
CA GLY A 97 16.24 33.14 -7.03
C GLY A 97 15.60 33.36 -8.40
N ARG A 98 16.12 32.67 -9.43
CA ARG A 98 15.44 32.66 -10.75
C ARG A 98 14.18 31.82 -10.63
N GLN A 99 13.10 32.48 -10.20
CA GLN A 99 11.77 31.91 -10.14
C GLN A 99 11.33 31.52 -11.57
N LEU A 100 10.87 30.28 -11.74
CA LEU A 100 10.38 29.79 -13.03
C LEU A 100 9.00 30.39 -13.30
N ALA A 101 8.80 30.95 -14.51
CA ALA A 101 7.56 31.67 -14.84
C ALA A 101 6.31 30.78 -14.68
N GLY A 102 5.30 31.27 -13.93
CA GLY A 102 3.98 30.63 -13.77
C GLY A 102 3.65 30.06 -12.39
N TRP A 103 4.44 30.40 -11.35
CA TRP A 103 4.33 29.81 -10.00
C TRP A 103 4.40 30.93 -8.94
N ASP A 104 3.29 31.63 -8.71
CA ASP A 104 3.21 32.81 -7.83
C ASP A 104 2.25 32.53 -6.65
N ASP A 105 2.74 31.95 -5.55
CA ASP A 105 2.06 31.94 -4.22
C ASP A 105 3.08 31.63 -3.10
N GLU A 106 3.33 32.58 -2.19
CA GLU A 106 4.30 32.47 -1.06
C GLU A 106 3.57 32.04 0.24
N VAL A 107 4.05 31.00 0.94
CA VAL A 107 3.30 30.34 2.04
C VAL A 107 4.20 29.91 3.22
N SER A 108 3.72 30.07 4.47
CA SER A 108 4.45 29.91 5.76
C SER A 108 4.10 28.64 6.58
N VAL A 109 5.00 28.18 7.47
CA VAL A 109 5.08 26.78 8.03
C VAL A 109 4.33 26.51 9.33
N PRO A 110 3.57 25.39 9.43
CA PRO A 110 3.13 24.80 10.70
C PRO A 110 3.57 23.34 10.93
N ASP A 111 3.44 22.91 12.19
CA ASP A 111 4.16 21.78 12.79
C ASP A 111 3.46 20.40 12.78
N GLU A 112 2.27 20.20 12.19
CA GLU A 112 1.54 18.92 12.36
C GLU A 112 0.81 18.40 11.10
N LEU A 113 1.27 17.24 10.60
CA LEU A 113 0.68 16.48 9.47
C LEU A 113 0.34 15.03 9.89
N GLY A 114 -0.87 14.57 9.56
CA GLY A 114 -1.38 13.22 9.86
C GLY A 114 -0.90 12.14 8.89
N PHE A 115 -0.67 10.91 9.37
CA PHE A 115 0.05 9.85 8.64
C PHE A 115 -0.74 8.54 8.48
N VAL A 116 -0.69 7.91 7.31
CA VAL A 116 -1.28 6.57 7.06
C VAL A 116 -0.24 5.58 6.47
N GLY A 117 -0.13 4.39 7.09
CA GLY A 117 0.21 3.13 6.42
C GLY A 117 1.63 2.88 5.89
N GLN A 118 2.53 2.42 6.78
CA GLN A 118 3.97 2.13 6.57
C GLN A 118 4.85 3.35 6.28
N LYS A 119 5.46 3.89 7.36
CA LYS A 119 6.46 4.95 7.33
C LYS A 119 6.00 6.18 6.52
N ARG A 120 5.15 6.99 7.16
CA ARG A 120 4.99 8.43 6.93
C ARG A 120 4.96 8.85 5.44
N GLN A 121 4.03 8.28 4.66
CA GLN A 121 3.70 8.78 3.34
C GLN A 121 2.50 9.73 3.42
N VAL A 122 2.50 10.77 2.58
CA VAL A 122 1.42 11.76 2.44
C VAL A 122 1.26 12.11 0.96
N ARG A 123 0.05 12.46 0.51
CA ARG A 123 -0.13 13.04 -0.84
C ARG A 123 0.05 14.55 -0.73
N GLY A 124 0.79 15.14 -1.67
CA GLY A 124 0.97 16.59 -1.75
C GLY A 124 0.82 17.09 -3.17
N GLN A 125 0.12 18.20 -3.35
CA GLN A 125 -0.03 18.89 -4.62
C GLN A 125 1.16 19.82 -4.85
N ALA A 126 1.80 19.78 -6.01
CA ALA A 126 2.89 20.70 -6.32
C ALA A 126 2.33 22.11 -6.57
N VAL A 127 2.85 23.11 -5.85
CA VAL A 127 2.35 24.50 -5.85
C VAL A 127 3.43 25.54 -6.18
N GLY A 128 4.71 25.22 -5.99
CA GLY A 128 5.86 26.13 -6.20
C GLY A 128 7.06 25.40 -6.82
N ALA A 129 7.86 26.07 -7.65
CA ALA A 129 9.14 25.58 -8.13
C ALA A 129 10.14 26.73 -8.28
N GLU A 130 11.29 26.62 -7.63
CA GLU A 130 12.33 27.66 -7.63
C GLU A 130 13.73 27.05 -7.83
N LEU A 131 14.60 27.74 -8.57
CA LEU A 131 16.01 27.39 -8.64
C LEU A 131 16.78 28.08 -7.52
N VAL A 132 17.42 27.28 -6.67
CA VAL A 132 18.23 27.75 -5.54
C VAL A 132 19.68 27.30 -5.71
N ALA A 133 20.62 28.01 -5.08
CA ALA A 133 22.01 27.55 -5.03
C ALA A 133 22.12 26.23 -4.23
N ALA A 134 23.02 25.33 -4.63
CA ALA A 134 23.21 24.06 -3.91
C ALA A 134 23.57 24.25 -2.42
N GLU A 135 24.23 25.35 -2.07
CA GLU A 135 24.55 25.73 -0.68
C GLU A 135 23.33 26.10 0.16
N ALA A 136 22.19 26.43 -0.48
CA ALA A 136 20.92 26.69 0.21
C ALA A 136 20.18 25.40 0.58
N VAL A 137 20.58 24.25 0.02
CA VAL A 137 20.04 22.95 0.38
C VAL A 137 20.58 22.57 1.77
N PRO A 138 19.73 22.15 2.72
CA PRO A 138 20.18 21.71 4.04
C PRO A 138 21.27 20.62 3.95
N GLY A 139 22.34 20.75 4.73
CA GLY A 139 23.49 19.83 4.68
C GLY A 139 23.18 18.41 5.17
N ASP A 140 22.04 18.22 5.84
CA ASP A 140 21.46 16.96 6.28
C ASP A 140 20.38 16.42 5.32
N TYR A 141 20.21 17.03 4.15
CA TYR A 141 19.28 16.54 3.15
C TYR A 141 19.70 15.12 2.66
N PRO A 142 18.78 14.13 2.66
CA PRO A 142 19.11 12.71 2.51
C PRO A 142 19.49 12.26 1.09
N VAL A 143 19.63 13.21 0.16
CA VAL A 143 20.08 12.97 -1.21
C VAL A 143 21.15 14.00 -1.57
N GLU A 144 22.25 13.52 -2.10
CA GLU A 144 23.37 14.35 -2.52
C GLU A 144 22.98 15.19 -3.75
N ILE A 145 23.24 16.49 -3.70
CA ILE A 145 23.09 17.42 -4.82
C ILE A 145 24.49 17.69 -5.36
N ASP A 146 24.83 17.07 -6.49
CA ASP A 146 26.14 17.12 -7.14
C ASP A 146 26.28 18.29 -8.13
N SER A 147 25.22 19.05 -8.35
CA SER A 147 25.17 20.24 -9.19
C SER A 147 25.40 21.53 -8.39
N SER A 148 25.72 22.62 -9.08
CA SER A 148 25.86 23.95 -8.46
C SER A 148 24.52 24.60 -8.08
N GLU A 149 23.43 24.16 -8.72
CA GLU A 149 22.06 24.63 -8.49
C GLU A 149 21.17 23.44 -8.13
N ALA A 150 20.13 23.69 -7.33
CA ALA A 150 19.09 22.73 -6.99
C ALA A 150 17.72 23.29 -7.37
N LEU A 151 16.84 22.41 -7.84
CA LEU A 151 15.43 22.73 -8.04
C LEU A 151 14.67 22.42 -6.76
N ALA A 152 14.11 23.44 -6.13
CA ALA A 152 13.25 23.35 -4.96
C ALA A 152 11.78 23.31 -5.39
N ILE A 153 11.13 22.15 -5.28
CA ILE A 153 9.70 21.98 -5.57
C ILE A 153 8.92 22.01 -4.25
N GLN A 154 7.92 22.87 -4.19
CA GLN A 154 7.05 23.10 -3.05
C GLN A 154 5.77 22.28 -3.21
N PHE A 155 5.44 21.46 -2.21
CA PHE A 155 4.26 20.60 -2.18
C PHE A 155 3.33 20.97 -1.03
N ARG A 156 2.08 21.28 -1.33
CA ARG A 156 1.02 21.47 -0.33
C ARG A 156 0.42 20.10 0.02
N VAL A 157 0.53 19.67 1.27
CA VAL A 157 -0.07 18.40 1.70
C VAL A 157 -1.55 18.59 1.93
N ASP A 158 -2.35 17.74 1.28
CA ASP A 158 -3.79 17.69 1.53
C ASP A 158 -4.00 17.31 2.99
N ARG A 159 -4.49 18.25 3.81
CA ARG A 159 -4.91 17.94 5.17
C ARG A 159 -6.05 16.94 5.02
N PRO A 160 -5.94 15.70 5.56
CA PRO A 160 -7.08 14.80 5.58
C PRO A 160 -8.23 15.56 6.25
N PRO A 161 -9.45 15.54 5.67
CA PRO A 161 -10.57 16.27 6.25
C PRO A 161 -10.66 15.86 7.72
N ALA A 162 -10.54 16.84 8.62
CA ALA A 162 -10.47 16.60 10.06
C ALA A 162 -11.58 15.59 10.40
N ASP A 163 -11.13 14.43 10.84
CA ASP A 163 -11.89 13.22 11.04
C ASP A 163 -12.92 13.45 12.14
N GLY A 164 -14.07 14.01 11.76
CA GLY A 164 -15.23 14.05 12.64
C GLY A 164 -15.99 15.37 12.77
N SER A 165 -15.67 16.44 12.03
CA SER A 165 -16.76 17.39 11.72
C SER A 165 -17.61 16.76 10.62
N ALA A 166 -18.28 15.65 10.96
CA ALA A 166 -19.57 15.42 10.39
C ALA A 166 -20.33 16.71 10.68
N ASP A 167 -20.47 17.54 9.66
CA ASP A 167 -21.40 18.65 9.66
C ASP A 167 -22.65 18.12 10.34
N THR A 168 -22.88 18.65 11.54
CA THR A 168 -24.14 18.48 12.21
C THR A 168 -25.09 19.38 11.43
N ASP A 169 -25.38 19.00 10.19
CA ASP A 169 -26.55 19.40 9.41
C ASP A 169 -27.78 18.65 9.96
N ALA A 170 -27.80 18.40 11.27
CA ALA A 170 -29.00 18.10 12.01
C ALA A 170 -29.55 19.44 12.50
N ASP A 171 -30.74 19.76 12.00
CA ASP A 171 -31.62 20.85 12.42
C ASP A 171 -31.48 22.19 11.66
N ALA A 172 -31.99 22.19 10.43
CA ALA A 172 -32.98 23.20 10.08
C ALA A 172 -34.08 22.57 9.21
N ALA A 173 -34.79 21.60 9.79
CA ALA A 173 -36.16 21.37 9.40
C ALA A 173 -36.93 22.70 9.62
N SER A 174 -37.22 23.34 8.50
CA SER A 174 -38.27 24.34 8.31
C SER A 174 -39.44 24.07 9.27
N THR A 175 -39.48 24.82 10.36
CA THR A 175 -40.69 25.02 11.14
C THR A 175 -41.11 26.45 10.91
N ASP A 176 -42.07 26.59 10.00
CA ASP A 176 -42.88 27.76 9.77
C ASP A 176 -43.47 28.25 11.11
N SER A 177 -43.04 29.41 11.59
CA SER A 177 -43.72 30.12 12.67
C SER A 177 -43.47 31.62 12.54
N SER A 178 -44.39 32.23 11.80
CA SER A 178 -44.76 33.64 11.97
C SER A 178 -45.04 33.93 13.45
N ALA A 179 -44.20 34.75 14.08
CA ALA A 179 -44.62 35.57 15.21
C ALA A 179 -43.77 36.85 15.27
N THR A 180 -44.48 37.95 15.05
CA THR A 180 -44.05 39.35 15.12
C THR A 180 -43.77 39.73 16.58
N VAL A 181 -42.53 40.09 16.93
CA VAL A 181 -42.16 40.77 18.19
C VAL A 181 -40.95 41.65 17.85
N ASP A 182 -41.18 42.91 17.52
CA ASP A 182 -41.21 44.09 18.40
C ASP A 182 -39.88 44.40 19.10
N THR A 183 -39.40 45.58 18.76
CA THR A 183 -38.13 46.23 19.05
C THR A 183 -37.93 46.50 20.55
N THR A 184 -36.71 46.32 21.06
CA THR A 184 -36.09 47.29 21.97
C THR A 184 -34.59 47.09 22.06
N ASP A 185 -33.91 48.22 22.22
CA ASP A 185 -32.48 48.49 22.35
C ASP A 185 -31.72 47.65 23.39
N ASP A 186 -30.42 47.97 23.53
CA ASP A 186 -29.45 47.58 24.60
C ASP A 186 -28.62 46.33 24.24
N ASP A 187 -27.30 46.26 24.33
CA ASP A 187 -26.22 47.12 24.82
C ASP A 187 -24.90 46.45 24.36
N GLY A 188 -23.79 47.19 24.32
CA GLY A 188 -22.48 46.60 24.57
C GLY A 188 -21.79 45.87 23.41
N SER A 189 -21.12 46.66 22.59
CA SER A 189 -19.78 46.42 22.05
C SER A 189 -19.03 45.17 22.55
N ASP A 190 -18.73 44.26 21.62
CA ASP A 190 -17.36 43.80 21.33
C ASP A 190 -17.35 43.10 19.95
N PRO A 191 -17.13 43.84 18.84
CA PRO A 191 -17.09 43.25 17.49
C PRO A 191 -15.71 42.66 17.11
N ASP A 192 -14.80 42.41 18.06
CA ASP A 192 -13.49 41.81 17.78
C ASP A 192 -13.51 40.28 17.93
N GLY A 193 -14.58 39.66 17.41
CA GLY A 193 -14.57 38.25 17.04
C GLY A 193 -13.75 38.05 15.76
N SER A 194 -12.47 38.41 15.78
CA SER A 194 -11.53 38.03 14.72
C SER A 194 -11.41 36.51 14.78
N THR A 195 -12.26 35.84 14.01
CA THR A 195 -12.09 34.44 13.65
C THR A 195 -10.74 34.39 12.93
N SER A 196 -9.68 34.05 13.67
CA SER A 196 -8.37 33.82 13.12
C SER A 196 -8.53 32.67 12.14
N VAL A 197 -8.63 32.99 10.85
CA VAL A 197 -8.58 32.01 9.77
C VAL A 197 -7.29 31.23 10.03
N PRO A 198 -7.38 29.91 10.28
CA PRO A 198 -6.18 29.13 10.55
C PRO A 198 -5.27 29.29 9.33
N ALA A 199 -4.06 29.81 9.56
CA ALA A 199 -3.09 29.99 8.50
C ALA A 199 -2.90 28.66 7.76
N ASP A 200 -2.93 28.72 6.43
CA ASP A 200 -2.69 27.55 5.60
C ASP A 200 -1.31 26.96 5.89
N PRO A 201 -1.16 25.64 5.86
CA PRO A 201 0.12 25.01 6.14
C PRO A 201 1.16 25.30 5.06
N ALA A 202 2.42 25.51 5.45
CA ALA A 202 3.49 25.68 4.48
C ALA A 202 3.55 24.50 3.54
N PRO A 203 3.93 24.80 2.29
CA PRO A 203 4.39 23.78 1.42
C PRO A 203 5.67 23.16 1.97
N ILE A 204 5.77 21.87 1.74
CA ILE A 204 6.96 21.09 2.01
C ILE A 204 7.87 21.20 0.79
N VAL A 205 9.13 21.52 1.01
CA VAL A 205 10.09 21.68 -0.08
C VAL A 205 10.89 20.40 -0.29
N ALA A 206 10.94 19.92 -1.53
CA ALA A 206 11.83 18.84 -1.96
C ALA A 206 12.84 19.36 -2.97
N TYR A 207 14.11 19.01 -2.77
CA TYR A 207 15.24 19.45 -3.60
C TYR A 207 15.69 18.35 -4.58
N PHE A 208 15.99 18.77 -5.81
CA PHE A 208 16.48 17.95 -6.92
C PHE A 208 17.73 18.57 -7.56
N SER A 209 18.65 17.76 -8.09
CA SER A 209 19.79 18.28 -8.85
C SER A 209 19.32 18.95 -10.15
N TRP A 210 19.94 20.09 -10.51
CA TRP A 210 19.62 20.86 -11.71
C TRP A 210 20.91 21.20 -12.50
N PRO A 211 20.94 21.14 -13.85
CA PRO A 211 19.83 21.03 -14.81
C PRO A 211 19.10 19.69 -14.86
N ALA A 212 17.85 19.70 -15.34
CA ALA A 212 17.02 18.52 -15.58
C ALA A 212 17.76 17.46 -16.40
N GLY A 213 17.68 16.19 -15.96
CA GLY A 213 18.33 15.03 -16.58
C GLY A 213 19.50 14.45 -15.79
N THR A 214 19.90 15.09 -14.69
CA THR A 214 20.92 14.56 -13.77
C THR A 214 20.30 13.78 -12.60
N ASP A 215 19.10 14.20 -12.16
CA ASP A 215 18.38 13.54 -11.08
C ASP A 215 17.33 12.56 -11.62
N ASP A 216 17.64 11.26 -11.55
CA ASP A 216 16.72 10.16 -11.93
C ASP A 216 15.36 10.27 -11.23
N ARG A 217 15.28 10.89 -10.04
CA ARG A 217 14.03 11.06 -9.30
C ARG A 217 13.14 12.09 -9.97
N LEU A 218 13.70 13.22 -10.43
CA LEU A 218 12.89 14.24 -11.09
C LEU A 218 12.31 13.69 -12.40
N SER A 219 13.15 13.03 -13.20
CA SER A 219 12.71 12.37 -14.43
C SER A 219 11.67 11.28 -14.14
N GLY A 220 11.88 10.46 -13.11
CA GLY A 220 10.93 9.44 -12.72
C GLY A 220 9.61 10.02 -12.18
N LEU A 221 9.61 11.18 -11.51
CA LEU A 221 8.40 11.88 -11.09
C LEU A 221 7.60 12.39 -12.29
N LEU A 222 8.26 12.99 -13.28
CA LEU A 222 7.61 13.48 -14.51
C LEU A 222 7.06 12.32 -15.35
N GLU A 223 7.84 11.24 -15.53
CA GLU A 223 7.40 10.02 -16.22
C GLU A 223 6.19 9.38 -15.51
N LEU A 224 6.23 9.34 -14.18
CA LEU A 224 5.12 8.83 -13.37
C LEU A 224 3.83 9.59 -13.66
N GLN A 225 3.89 10.92 -13.77
CA GLN A 225 2.72 11.78 -14.05
C GLN A 225 2.37 11.84 -15.54
N GLY A 226 3.14 11.19 -16.42
CA GLY A 226 2.95 11.30 -17.87
C GLY A 226 3.23 12.71 -18.41
N LEU A 227 4.12 13.46 -17.76
CA LEU A 227 4.49 14.82 -18.10
C LEU A 227 5.85 14.84 -18.81
N ASP A 228 5.93 15.60 -19.90
CA ASP A 228 7.19 15.81 -20.63
C ASP A 228 7.99 17.01 -20.09
N GLU A 229 7.33 17.92 -19.35
CA GLU A 229 7.90 19.19 -18.90
C GLU A 229 7.57 19.48 -17.44
N LEU A 230 8.51 20.12 -16.73
CA LEU A 230 8.36 20.49 -15.31
C LEU A 230 7.17 21.43 -15.08
N ALA A 231 6.86 22.31 -16.03
CA ALA A 231 5.74 23.25 -15.91
C ALA A 231 4.39 22.54 -15.75
N GLY A 232 4.24 21.33 -16.30
CA GLY A 232 3.04 20.52 -16.16
C GLY A 232 2.86 19.92 -14.76
N LEU A 233 3.88 19.97 -13.89
CA LEU A 233 3.79 19.42 -12.55
C LEU A 233 2.94 20.31 -11.63
N HIS A 234 2.78 21.60 -11.95
CA HIS A 234 1.99 22.53 -11.13
C HIS A 234 0.52 22.09 -11.04
N GLY A 235 0.01 21.95 -9.82
CA GLY A 235 -1.34 21.46 -9.54
C GLY A 235 -1.48 19.94 -9.56
N GLU A 236 -0.44 19.18 -9.93
CA GLU A 236 -0.48 17.72 -9.90
C GLU A 236 -0.19 17.17 -8.51
N THR A 237 -0.82 16.05 -8.20
CA THR A 237 -0.64 15.38 -6.90
C THR A 237 0.49 14.35 -6.96
N ALA A 238 1.45 14.48 -6.06
CA ALA A 238 2.55 13.54 -5.91
C ALA A 238 2.48 12.85 -4.55
N LEU A 239 2.83 11.56 -4.52
CA LEU A 239 3.01 10.85 -3.26
C LEU A 239 4.38 11.24 -2.68
N LEU A 240 4.41 11.72 -1.45
CA LEU A 240 5.63 12.07 -0.72
C LEU A 240 5.89 11.03 0.36
N ALA A 241 7.13 10.55 0.45
CA ALA A 241 7.59 9.64 1.50
C ALA A 241 8.55 10.36 2.43
N LEU A 242 8.32 10.28 3.74
CA LEU A 242 9.29 10.78 4.70
C LEU A 242 10.51 9.85 4.75
N LYS A 243 11.67 10.41 4.39
CA LYS A 243 12.97 9.78 4.55
C LYS A 243 13.77 10.65 5.53
N GLU A 244 14.15 10.05 6.65
CA GLU A 244 14.73 10.78 7.79
C GLU A 244 13.72 11.81 8.28
N ASP A 245 13.97 13.11 8.06
CA ASP A 245 13.08 14.20 8.45
C ASP A 245 12.61 15.05 7.25
N TYR A 246 12.87 14.58 6.03
CA TYR A 246 12.47 15.25 4.78
C TYR A 246 11.43 14.46 4.02
N TYR A 247 10.44 15.14 3.47
CA TYR A 247 9.50 14.53 2.53
C TYR A 247 10.11 14.57 1.14
N LEU A 248 10.27 13.38 0.56
CA LEU A 248 10.79 13.22 -0.79
C LEU A 248 9.68 12.65 -1.67
N PRO A 249 9.53 13.11 -2.93
CA PRO A 249 8.65 12.46 -3.88
C PRO A 249 8.98 10.98 -4.00
N ALA A 250 7.97 10.15 -3.80
CA ALA A 250 8.04 8.70 -3.80
C ALA A 250 8.13 8.21 -5.24
N VAL A 251 9.29 8.41 -5.84
CA VAL A 251 9.58 7.92 -7.18
C VAL A 251 9.92 6.44 -7.04
N PRO A 252 9.13 5.55 -7.66
CA PRO A 252 9.44 4.15 -7.59
C PRO A 252 10.79 3.91 -8.24
N ALA A 253 11.67 3.19 -7.56
CA ALA A 253 12.85 2.64 -8.21
C ALA A 253 12.38 1.84 -9.44
N THR A 254 13.18 1.85 -10.51
CA THR A 254 12.95 1.09 -11.75
C THR A 254 12.18 -0.22 -11.46
N PRO A 255 11.00 -0.43 -12.09
CA PRO A 255 10.07 -1.48 -11.69
C PRO A 255 10.80 -2.80 -11.49
N ARG A 256 10.80 -3.30 -10.26
CA ARG A 256 11.46 -4.57 -9.95
C ARG A 256 10.44 -5.66 -10.17
N GLY A 257 10.64 -6.51 -11.17
CA GLY A 257 9.74 -7.64 -11.43
C GLY A 257 8.91 -7.46 -12.70
N ASP A 258 7.79 -8.17 -12.78
CA ASP A 258 6.93 -8.18 -13.98
C ASP A 258 5.46 -8.42 -13.58
N GLY A 259 4.56 -7.51 -13.97
CA GLY A 259 3.12 -7.66 -13.76
C GLY A 259 2.50 -8.87 -14.48
N ARG A 260 3.17 -9.38 -15.54
CA ARG A 260 2.75 -10.61 -16.24
C ARG A 260 3.02 -11.87 -15.42
N ALA A 261 3.82 -11.78 -14.36
CA ALA A 261 4.09 -12.91 -13.47
C ALA A 261 2.81 -13.44 -12.80
N LEU A 262 1.75 -12.64 -12.70
CA LEU A 262 0.42 -13.10 -12.28
C LEU A 262 -0.09 -14.27 -13.14
N TYR A 263 0.12 -14.25 -14.46
CA TYR A 263 -0.27 -15.35 -15.34
C TYR A 263 0.53 -16.63 -15.06
N ALA A 264 1.81 -16.48 -14.70
CA ALA A 264 2.65 -17.59 -14.28
C ALA A 264 2.20 -18.18 -12.93
N ILE A 265 1.67 -17.36 -12.01
CA ILE A 265 1.04 -17.85 -10.77
C ILE A 265 -0.17 -18.73 -11.12
N TYR A 266 -1.06 -18.26 -12.00
CA TYR A 266 -2.23 -19.05 -12.42
C TYR A 266 -1.82 -20.34 -13.14
N ALA A 267 -0.82 -20.28 -14.02
CA ALA A 267 -0.29 -21.46 -14.70
C ALA A 267 0.32 -22.47 -13.70
N GLY A 268 1.07 -21.98 -12.69
CA GLY A 268 1.63 -22.81 -11.62
C GLY A 268 0.57 -23.44 -10.70
N LEU A 269 -0.63 -22.87 -10.61
CA LEU A 269 -1.76 -23.44 -9.88
C LEU A 269 -2.47 -24.57 -10.62
N VAL A 270 -2.35 -24.67 -11.95
CA VAL A 270 -3.05 -25.67 -12.77
C VAL A 270 -2.80 -27.11 -12.29
N PRO A 271 -1.56 -27.56 -12.03
CA PRO A 271 -1.32 -28.92 -11.52
C PRO A 271 -2.05 -29.19 -10.20
N HIS A 272 -2.16 -28.20 -9.31
CA HIS A 272 -2.89 -28.36 -8.05
C HIS A 272 -4.40 -28.51 -8.26
N ILE A 273 -4.97 -27.76 -9.20
CA ILE A 273 -6.38 -27.90 -9.58
C ILE A 273 -6.64 -29.29 -10.17
N VAL A 274 -5.75 -29.78 -11.04
CA VAL A 274 -5.84 -31.13 -11.61
C VAL A 274 -5.79 -32.20 -10.52
N VAL A 275 -4.87 -32.09 -9.55
CA VAL A 275 -4.80 -33.00 -8.39
C VAL A 275 -6.10 -32.96 -7.59
N ALA A 276 -6.63 -31.76 -7.29
CA ALA A 276 -7.85 -31.60 -6.51
C ALA A 276 -9.05 -32.23 -7.23
N LEU A 277 -9.22 -31.97 -8.53
CA LEU A 277 -10.28 -32.56 -9.35
C LEU A 277 -10.14 -34.09 -9.42
N ALA A 278 -8.94 -34.61 -9.67
CA ALA A 278 -8.70 -36.06 -9.71
C ALA A 278 -8.98 -36.75 -8.37
N GLY A 279 -8.73 -36.05 -7.25
CA GLY A 279 -9.08 -36.52 -5.90
C GLY A 279 -10.58 -36.60 -5.67
N ILE A 280 -11.35 -35.59 -6.12
CA ILE A 280 -12.81 -35.56 -5.99
C ILE A 280 -13.49 -36.72 -6.74
N PHE A 281 -13.00 -37.07 -7.93
CA PHE A 281 -13.59 -38.13 -8.75
C PHE A 281 -13.05 -39.55 -8.44
N ALA A 282 -12.19 -39.69 -7.43
CA ALA A 282 -11.62 -40.93 -6.86
C ALA A 282 -10.85 -41.88 -7.80
N THR A 283 -11.08 -41.83 -9.11
CA THR A 283 -10.54 -42.78 -10.10
C THR A 283 -9.24 -42.32 -10.75
N GLY A 284 -8.94 -41.02 -10.74
CA GLY A 284 -7.78 -40.46 -11.46
C GLY A 284 -6.50 -40.30 -10.63
N PHE A 285 -6.61 -40.24 -9.29
CA PHE A 285 -5.47 -39.86 -8.46
C PHE A 285 -4.32 -40.88 -8.50
N ASN A 286 -4.61 -42.18 -8.47
CA ASN A 286 -3.56 -43.21 -8.50
C ASN A 286 -2.77 -43.16 -9.82
N THR A 287 -3.47 -43.02 -10.95
CA THR A 287 -2.86 -42.91 -12.28
C THR A 287 -1.94 -41.68 -12.40
N LEU A 288 -2.34 -40.55 -11.80
CA LEU A 288 -1.52 -39.34 -11.77
C LEU A 288 -0.32 -39.49 -10.83
N ALA A 289 -0.51 -40.11 -9.66
CA ALA A 289 0.55 -40.33 -8.68
C ALA A 289 1.62 -41.31 -9.18
N ASP A 290 1.24 -42.30 -9.99
CA ASP A 290 2.18 -43.26 -10.59
C ASP A 290 2.92 -42.68 -11.81
N SER A 291 2.48 -41.52 -12.32
CA SER A 291 3.11 -40.86 -13.46
C SER A 291 4.30 -40.00 -13.02
N THR A 292 5.51 -40.50 -13.23
CA THR A 292 6.77 -39.76 -12.97
C THR A 292 6.81 -38.41 -13.70
N ALA A 293 6.27 -38.35 -14.93
CA ALA A 293 6.21 -37.11 -15.70
C ALA A 293 5.30 -36.07 -15.02
N PHE A 294 4.12 -36.50 -14.54
CA PHE A 294 3.21 -35.64 -13.81
C PHE A 294 3.84 -35.14 -12.51
N LEU A 295 4.43 -36.04 -11.71
CA LEU A 295 5.13 -35.67 -10.48
C LEU A 295 6.27 -34.67 -10.73
N GLY A 296 7.03 -34.85 -11.82
CA GLY A 296 8.08 -33.92 -12.23
C GLY A 296 7.53 -32.54 -12.57
N VAL A 297 6.48 -32.45 -13.38
CA VAL A 297 5.82 -31.18 -13.73
C VAL A 297 5.20 -30.52 -12.50
N TRP A 298 4.51 -31.29 -11.66
CA TRP A 298 3.90 -30.79 -10.43
C TRP A 298 4.95 -30.24 -9.45
N ALA A 299 6.08 -30.96 -9.28
CA ALA A 299 7.17 -30.51 -8.42
C ALA A 299 7.85 -29.25 -8.98
N ALA A 300 8.10 -29.19 -10.28
CA ALA A 300 8.66 -27.99 -10.94
C ALA A 300 7.72 -26.78 -10.80
N ALA A 301 6.42 -26.99 -10.98
CA ALA A 301 5.41 -25.95 -10.79
C ALA A 301 5.42 -25.44 -9.33
N THR A 302 5.47 -26.34 -8.35
CA THR A 302 5.40 -26.01 -6.92
C THR A 302 6.67 -25.34 -6.40
N VAL A 303 7.84 -25.85 -6.76
CA VAL A 303 9.13 -25.44 -6.14
C VAL A 303 9.83 -24.34 -6.93
N LEU A 304 9.56 -24.22 -8.23
CA LEU A 304 10.23 -23.22 -9.08
C LEU A 304 9.25 -22.18 -9.63
N VAL A 305 8.21 -22.61 -10.35
CA VAL A 305 7.33 -21.67 -11.07
C VAL A 305 6.56 -20.78 -10.09
N LEU A 306 5.88 -21.36 -9.12
CA LEU A 306 5.07 -20.59 -8.15
C LEU A 306 5.90 -19.61 -7.32
N PRO A 307 7.05 -19.99 -6.71
CA PRO A 307 7.87 -19.06 -5.92
C PRO A 307 8.43 -17.92 -6.76
N VAL A 308 8.98 -18.21 -7.95
CA VAL A 308 9.56 -17.20 -8.83
C VAL A 308 8.47 -16.25 -9.34
N ALA A 309 7.33 -16.76 -9.79
CA ALA A 309 6.22 -15.95 -10.25
C ALA A 309 5.66 -15.06 -9.14
N THR A 310 5.51 -15.61 -7.92
CA THR A 310 5.05 -14.86 -6.75
C THR A 310 6.06 -13.78 -6.35
N TYR A 311 7.36 -14.07 -6.41
CA TYR A 311 8.40 -13.09 -6.14
C TYR A 311 8.34 -11.93 -7.15
N LEU A 312 8.24 -12.23 -8.45
CA LEU A 312 8.24 -11.23 -9.50
C LEU A 312 6.97 -10.35 -9.48
N ASP A 313 5.79 -10.93 -9.24
CA ASP A 313 4.55 -10.15 -9.09
C ASP A 313 4.59 -9.32 -7.79
N ALA A 314 5.08 -9.88 -6.68
CA ALA A 314 5.17 -9.14 -5.41
C ALA A 314 6.18 -7.99 -5.49
N ALA A 315 7.32 -8.21 -6.13
CA ALA A 315 8.31 -7.16 -6.37
C ALA A 315 7.71 -6.05 -7.25
N TYR A 316 6.96 -6.44 -8.29
CA TYR A 316 6.29 -5.48 -9.17
C TYR A 316 5.33 -4.62 -8.36
N LEU A 317 4.46 -5.24 -7.56
CA LEU A 317 3.53 -4.53 -6.68
C LEU A 317 4.23 -3.60 -5.68
N THR A 318 5.36 -3.99 -5.08
CA THR A 318 6.10 -3.08 -4.18
C THR A 318 6.59 -1.81 -4.86
N THR A 319 6.80 -1.87 -6.18
CA THR A 319 7.30 -0.72 -6.95
C THR A 319 6.21 0.06 -7.65
N THR A 320 5.04 -0.51 -7.92
CA THR A 320 3.99 0.18 -8.72
C THR A 320 2.73 0.52 -7.93
N THR A 321 2.60 0.00 -6.71
CA THR A 321 1.36 0.08 -5.93
C THR A 321 1.66 0.34 -4.46
N THR A 322 0.63 0.67 -3.67
CA THR A 322 0.73 0.87 -2.21
C THR A 322 0.95 -0.44 -1.42
N TRP A 323 1.40 -1.52 -2.08
CA TRP A 323 1.53 -2.84 -1.46
C TRP A 323 2.74 -2.92 -0.51
N THR A 324 2.47 -3.33 0.73
CA THR A 324 3.43 -3.30 1.85
C THR A 324 3.95 -4.68 2.29
N GLY A 325 4.12 -5.61 1.35
CA GLY A 325 4.63 -6.96 1.64
C GLY A 325 6.12 -7.13 1.33
N ARG A 326 6.72 -8.20 1.84
CA ARG A 326 8.10 -8.60 1.48
C ARG A 326 8.04 -9.70 0.41
N PRO A 327 8.50 -9.45 -0.84
CA PRO A 327 8.40 -10.42 -1.93
C PRO A 327 8.99 -11.80 -1.58
N VAL A 328 10.14 -11.82 -0.91
CA VAL A 328 10.82 -13.06 -0.49
C VAL A 328 9.97 -13.92 0.44
N VAL A 329 9.20 -13.30 1.36
CA VAL A 329 8.37 -14.06 2.32
C VAL A 329 7.26 -14.82 1.59
N TRP A 330 6.62 -14.17 0.61
CA TRP A 330 5.57 -14.80 -0.19
C TRP A 330 6.12 -15.88 -1.11
N ALA A 331 7.28 -15.64 -1.73
CA ALA A 331 7.96 -16.63 -2.56
C ALA A 331 8.33 -17.90 -1.76
N VAL A 332 8.91 -17.75 -0.57
CA VAL A 332 9.23 -18.89 0.31
C VAL A 332 7.96 -19.63 0.75
N ALA A 333 6.90 -18.91 1.13
CA ALA A 333 5.63 -19.54 1.51
C ALA A 333 4.99 -20.29 0.33
N ALA A 334 5.12 -19.78 -0.90
CA ALA A 334 4.65 -20.44 -2.11
C ALA A 334 5.48 -21.68 -2.50
N ALA A 335 6.71 -21.82 -2.00
CA ALA A 335 7.59 -22.96 -2.30
C ALA A 335 7.28 -24.20 -1.45
N VAL A 336 6.55 -24.04 -0.34
CA VAL A 336 6.27 -25.13 0.61
C VAL A 336 4.98 -25.84 0.21
N PRO A 337 5.05 -27.12 -0.24
CA PRO A 337 3.86 -27.86 -0.64
C PRO A 337 2.84 -27.94 0.51
N GLY A 338 1.55 -27.72 0.20
CA GLY A 338 0.46 -27.71 1.19
C GLY A 338 0.26 -26.34 1.84
N LEU A 339 1.33 -25.63 2.20
CA LEU A 339 1.23 -24.23 2.64
C LEU A 339 0.98 -23.28 1.47
N ASN A 340 1.54 -23.61 0.31
CA ASN A 340 1.53 -22.77 -0.88
C ASN A 340 0.13 -22.32 -1.31
N LEU A 341 -0.88 -23.20 -1.23
CA LEU A 341 -2.26 -22.83 -1.61
C LEU A 341 -2.87 -21.78 -0.67
N ALA A 342 -2.65 -21.92 0.65
CA ALA A 342 -3.11 -20.94 1.63
C ALA A 342 -2.37 -19.60 1.47
N ALA A 343 -1.05 -19.67 1.30
CA ALA A 343 -0.21 -18.50 1.06
C ALA A 343 -0.61 -17.75 -0.21
N LEU A 344 -0.80 -18.46 -1.33
CA LEU A 344 -1.22 -17.87 -2.60
C LEU A 344 -2.63 -17.28 -2.53
N SER A 345 -3.56 -17.95 -1.83
CA SER A 345 -4.91 -17.41 -1.64
C SER A 345 -4.90 -16.10 -0.86
N LEU A 346 -4.15 -16.04 0.24
CA LEU A 346 -3.99 -14.82 1.04
C LEU A 346 -3.24 -13.72 0.27
N TYR A 347 -2.23 -14.11 -0.51
CA TYR A 347 -1.48 -13.21 -1.39
C TYR A 347 -2.41 -12.54 -2.40
N LEU A 348 -3.20 -13.32 -3.14
CA LEU A 348 -4.13 -12.83 -4.15
C LEU A 348 -5.24 -11.97 -3.53
N LEU A 349 -5.73 -12.31 -2.33
CA LEU A 349 -6.70 -11.49 -1.61
C LEU A 349 -6.11 -10.12 -1.26
N ARG A 350 -4.88 -10.10 -0.73
CA ARG A 350 -4.18 -8.84 -0.40
C ARG A 350 -3.86 -8.02 -1.64
N ARG A 351 -3.54 -8.67 -2.76
CA ARG A 351 -3.27 -8.03 -4.05
C ARG A 351 -4.48 -7.26 -4.62
N ARG A 352 -5.71 -7.66 -4.29
CA ARG A 352 -6.93 -6.98 -4.80
C ARG A 352 -7.20 -5.62 -4.16
N GLY A 353 -6.71 -5.41 -2.94
CA GLY A 353 -6.96 -4.17 -2.19
C GLY A 353 -5.83 -3.16 -2.31
N VAL A 354 -5.01 -3.24 -3.38
CA VAL A 354 -3.88 -2.33 -3.55
C VAL A 354 -4.23 -1.29 -4.61
N GLU A 355 -3.95 -0.05 -4.28
CA GLU A 355 -4.11 1.10 -5.18
C GLU A 355 -2.80 1.34 -5.92
N PRO A 356 -2.85 1.69 -7.22
CA PRO A 356 -1.67 2.13 -7.93
C PRO A 356 -1.12 3.42 -7.31
N ILE A 357 0.19 3.63 -7.38
CA ILE A 357 0.82 4.87 -6.88
C ILE A 357 0.44 6.07 -7.78
N VAL A 358 0.01 5.78 -9.00
CA VAL A 358 -0.36 6.73 -10.05
C VAL A 358 -1.77 6.38 -10.50
N GLU A 359 -2.68 7.35 -10.52
CA GLU A 359 -4.03 7.17 -11.07
C GLU A 359 -4.11 7.54 -12.55
#